data_AF-A0A2R6GB88-F1
#
_entry.id   AF-A0A2R6GB88-F1
#
_cell.length_a   1.000
_cell.length_b   1.000
_cell.length_c   1.000
_cell.angle_alpha   90.00
_cell.angle_beta   90.00
_cell.angle_gamma   90.00
#
_symmetry.space_group_name_H-M   'P 1'
#
loop_
_entity.id
_entity.type
_entity.pdbx_description
1 polymer ?
#
loop_
_entity_poly.entity_id
_entity_poly.type
_entity_poly.pdbx_seq_one_letter_code
_entity_poly.pdbx_strand_id
1 'polypeptide(L)' 'MGETDPGQKRHTLATGETVTVALQTNATMTGTVFSAALSSVRDLLPDELSPLRFAPNRAAITFVSVA' A
#
# COMPACT_ATOMS: atom_id res chain seq x y z
N MET A 1 31.33 0.94 -14.46
CA MET A 1 31.46 1.96 -13.40
C MET A 1 30.16 2.74 -13.45
N GLY A 2 29.19 2.35 -12.62
CA GLY A 2 27.80 2.83 -12.73
C GLY A 2 27.68 4.27 -12.26
N GLU A 3 27.08 5.10 -13.10
CA GLU A 3 26.77 6.50 -12.86
C GLU A 3 25.80 6.61 -11.68
N THR A 4 26.27 7.13 -10.55
CA THR A 4 25.41 7.50 -9.42
C THR A 4 24.62 8.74 -9.80
N ASP A 5 23.33 8.56 -10.06
CA ASP A 5 22.37 9.66 -10.19
C ASP A 5 22.43 10.52 -8.90
N PRO A 6 22.74 11.82 -9.00
CA PRO A 6 22.85 12.71 -7.84
C PRO A 6 21.55 12.83 -7.01
N GLY A 7 20.42 12.28 -7.47
CA GLY A 7 19.16 12.19 -6.72
C GLY A 7 19.00 10.97 -5.80
N GLN A 8 19.88 9.96 -5.86
CA GLN A 8 19.70 8.69 -5.14
C GLN A 8 20.15 8.79 -3.67
N LYS A 9 19.19 9.03 -2.75
CA LYS A 9 19.45 8.97 -1.31
C LYS A 9 19.57 7.53 -0.82
N ARG A 10 20.61 7.28 -0.01
CA ARG A 10 20.78 6.03 0.74
C ARG A 10 19.96 6.09 2.02
N HIS A 11 19.29 4.98 2.34
CA HIS A 11 18.46 4.84 3.53
C HIS A 11 18.89 3.64 4.34
N THR A 12 19.08 3.85 5.64
CA THR A 12 19.24 2.76 6.58
C THR A 12 17.86 2.30 7.02
N LEU A 13 17.54 1.04 6.73
CA LEU A 13 16.28 0.40 7.12
C LEU A 13 16.28 0.15 8.64
N ALA A 14 15.10 -0.11 9.21
CA ALA A 14 14.96 -0.49 10.62
C ALA A 14 15.74 -1.78 10.98
N THR A 15 16.15 -2.56 9.98
CA THR A 15 17.01 -3.75 10.11
C THR A 15 18.50 -3.44 10.20
N GLY A 16 18.92 -2.17 10.01
CA GLY A 16 20.32 -1.73 9.97
C GLY A 16 20.97 -1.82 8.59
N GLU A 17 20.29 -2.42 7.61
CA GLU A 17 20.78 -2.52 6.24
C GLU A 17 20.68 -1.17 5.52
N THR A 18 21.72 -0.79 4.77
CA THR A 18 21.72 0.45 3.97
C THR A 18 21.43 0.14 2.53
N VAL A 19 20.30 0.63 2.04
CA VAL A 19 19.83 0.41 0.66
C VAL A 19 19.70 1.73 -0.08
N THR A 20 19.77 1.67 -1.40
CA THR A 20 19.44 2.80 -2.26
C THR A 20 18.01 2.62 -2.75
N VAL A 21 17.14 3.59 -2.49
CA VAL A 21 15.73 3.52 -2.90
C VAL A 21 15.55 4.35 -4.17
N ALA A 22 14.94 3.75 -5.19
CA ALA A 22 14.78 4.39 -6.50
C ALA A 22 13.83 5.60 -6.47
N LEU A 23 12.86 5.61 -5.54
CA LEU A 23 11.93 6.71 -5.34
C LEU A 23 11.57 6.80 -3.86
N GLN A 24 11.80 7.97 -3.25
CA GLN A 24 11.32 8.27 -1.91
C GLN A 24 10.16 9.26 -2.00
N THR A 25 8.96 8.83 -1.61
CA THR A 25 7.76 9.65 -1.63
C THR A 25 7.23 9.83 -0.21
N ASN A 26 6.92 11.07 0.14
CA ASN A 26 6.21 11.41 1.36
C ASN A 26 4.85 11.98 0.93
N ALA A 27 3.76 11.39 1.39
CA ALA A 27 2.43 11.76 0.95
C ALA A 27 1.46 11.78 2.12
N THR A 28 0.60 12.79 2.14
CA THR A 28 -0.52 12.87 3.08
C THR A 28 -1.76 12.31 2.41
N MET A 29 -2.41 11.36 3.06
CA MET A 29 -3.61 10.72 2.52
C MET A 29 -4.80 10.96 3.44
N THR A 30 -5.95 11.27 2.82
CA THR A 30 -7.25 11.24 3.49
C THR A 30 -7.98 9.99 3.06
N GLY A 31 -8.47 9.20 4.02
CA GLY A 31 -9.15 7.95 3.76
C GLY A 31 -10.53 7.88 4.39
N THR A 32 -11.43 7.10 3.79
CA THR A 32 -12.69 6.69 4.42
C THR A 32 -12.92 5.21 4.17
N VAL A 33 -13.41 4.51 5.20
CA VAL A 33 -13.67 3.07 5.17
C VAL A 33 -15.17 2.83 5.18
N PHE A 34 -15.64 2.00 4.24
CA PHE A 34 -17.04 1.60 4.12
C PHE A 34 -17.18 0.09 4.28
N SER A 35 -18.31 -0.33 4.84
CA SER A 35 -18.70 -1.74 4.87
C SER A 35 -19.36 -2.14 3.55
N ALA A 36 -18.93 -3.27 2.98
CA ALA A 36 -19.40 -3.79 1.71
C ALA A 36 -19.76 -5.28 1.80
N ALA A 37 -20.52 -5.78 0.82
CA ALA A 37 -20.82 -7.20 0.72
C ALA A 37 -19.55 -8.00 0.42
N LEU A 38 -19.32 -9.08 1.17
CA LEU A 38 -18.10 -9.87 1.04
C LEU A 38 -17.94 -10.49 -0.36
N SER A 39 -19.03 -10.90 -1.01
CA SER A 39 -18.99 -11.44 -2.38
C SER A 39 -18.49 -10.42 -3.38
N SER A 40 -19.06 -9.22 -3.38
CA SER A 40 -18.66 -8.16 -4.32
C SER A 40 -17.20 -7.73 -4.13
N VAL A 41 -16.67 -7.76 -2.91
CA VAL A 41 -15.24 -7.48 -2.68
C VAL A 41 -14.36 -8.62 -3.20
N ARG A 42 -14.78 -9.88 -3.10
CA ARG A 42 -14.04 -11.01 -3.67
C ARG A 42 -13.92 -10.91 -5.17
N ASP A 43 -14.99 -10.51 -5.85
CA ASP A 43 -15.01 -10.38 -7.32
C ASP A 43 -14.04 -9.30 -7.84
N LEU A 44 -13.61 -8.37 -6.98
CA LEU A 44 -12.64 -7.31 -7.32
C LEU A 44 -11.19 -7.69 -7.01
N LEU A 45 -10.96 -8.76 -6.25
CA LEU A 45 -9.63 -9.15 -5.82
C LEU A 45 -9.03 -10.18 -6.80
N PRO A 46 -7.71 -10.13 -7.03
CA PRO A 46 -6.98 -11.24 -7.63
C PRO A 46 -7.21 -12.55 -6.84
N ASP A 47 -7.14 -13.68 -7.54
CA ASP A 47 -7.46 -15.01 -6.98
C ASP A 47 -6.58 -15.38 -5.77
N GLU A 48 -5.35 -14.86 -5.69
CA GLU A 48 -4.43 -15.13 -4.59
C GLU A 48 -4.73 -14.29 -3.33
N LEU A 49 -5.63 -13.30 -3.42
CA LEU A 49 -5.97 -12.41 -2.32
C LEU A 49 -7.33 -12.74 -1.73
N SER A 50 -7.38 -12.72 -0.40
CA SER A 50 -8.62 -12.88 0.36
C SER A 50 -9.00 -11.58 1.06
N PRO A 51 -10.28 -11.15 1.00
CA PRO A 51 -10.71 -9.96 1.69
C PRO A 51 -10.66 -10.13 3.20
N LEU A 52 -10.23 -9.08 3.89
CA LEU A 52 -10.30 -9.01 5.35
C LEU A 52 -11.78 -8.96 5.79
N ARG A 53 -12.19 -9.92 6.61
CA ARG A 53 -13.56 -9.96 7.16
C ARG A 53 -13.69 -8.94 8.28
N PHE A 54 -14.67 -8.05 8.15
CA PHE A 54 -14.97 -7.03 9.14
C PHE A 54 -16.18 -7.41 10.01
N ALA A 55 -17.13 -8.15 9.45
CA ALA A 55 -18.30 -8.72 10.15
C ALA A 55 -18.86 -9.91 9.33
N PRO A 56 -19.87 -10.66 9.83
CA PRO A 56 -20.49 -11.73 9.05
C PRO A 56 -20.97 -11.24 7.68
N ASN A 57 -20.49 -11.89 6.60
CA ASN A 57 -20.75 -11.55 5.20
C ASN A 57 -20.42 -10.10 4.79
N ARG A 58 -19.54 -9.42 5.54
CA ARG A 58 -19.08 -8.05 5.26
C ARG A 58 -17.56 -7.96 5.19
N ALA A 59 -17.09 -7.13 4.26
CA ALA A 59 -15.71 -6.71 4.15
C ALA A 59 -15.62 -5.18 4.20
N ALA A 60 -14.41 -4.66 4.32
CA ALA A 60 -14.15 -3.23 4.28
C ALA A 60 -13.59 -2.81 2.90
N ILE A 61 -14.04 -1.67 2.38
CA ILE A 61 -13.45 -1.00 1.23
C ILE A 61 -12.94 0.36 1.72
N THR A 62 -11.70 0.68 1.42
CA THR A 62 -11.08 1.96 1.76
C THR A 62 -10.91 2.79 0.50
N PHE A 63 -11.50 3.97 0.47
CA PHE A 63 -11.20 4.99 -0.53
C PHE A 63 -10.11 5.90 0.04
N VAL A 64 -9.05 6.11 -0.72
CA VAL A 64 -7.94 7.00 -0.34
C VAL A 64 -7.77 8.08 -1.39
N SER A 65 -7.61 9.31 -0.93
CA SER A 65 -7.16 10.45 -1.73
C SER A 65 -5.78 10.85 -1.26
N VAL A 66 -4.85 10.93 -2.20
CA VAL A 66 -3.51 11.48 -1.97
C VAL A 66 -3.56 12.95 -2.37
N ALA A 67 -3.09 13.85 -1.50
CA ALA A 67 -2.95 15.27 -1.79
C ALA A 67 -1.51 15.62 -2.19
#